data_AF-A0A0F9DPH5-F1
#
_entry.id   AF-A0A0F9DPH5-F1
#
_cell.length_a   1.000
_cell.length_b   1.000
_cell.length_c   1.000
_cell.angle_alpha   90.00
_cell.angle_beta   90.00
_cell.angle_gamma   90.00
#
_symmetry.space_group_name_H-M   'P 1'
#
loop_
_entity.id
_entity.type
_entity.pdbx_description
1 polymer ?
#
loop_
_entity_poly.entity_id
_entity_poly.type
_entity_poly.pdbx_seq_one_letter_code
_entity_poly.pdbx_strand_id
1 'polypeptide(L)' 'EAAAPLKASGPWGEDKDMWVRSLRLVSVIQESDLEPEYLVELALQERKVS' A
#
# COMPACT_ATOMS: atom_id res chain seq x y z
N GLU A 1 6.26 8.08 15.91
CA GLU A 1 5.73 6.78 15.45
C GLU A 1 6.45 6.41 14.17
N ALA A 2 7.32 5.39 14.18
CA ALA A 2 8.03 4.95 12.99
C ALA A 2 7.15 3.92 12.29
N ALA A 3 6.66 4.24 11.09
CA ALA A 3 5.83 3.33 10.31
C ALA A 3 6.56 1.98 10.13
N ALA A 4 5.91 0.89 10.55
CA ALA A 4 6.46 -0.45 10.33
C ALA A 4 6.57 -0.72 8.81
N PRO A 5 7.67 -1.34 8.35
CA PRO A 5 7.84 -1.63 6.93
C PRO A 5 6.77 -2.61 6.45
N LEU A 6 6.22 -2.34 5.25
CA LEU A 6 5.31 -3.26 4.59
C LEU A 6 6.14 -4.41 4.02
N LYS A 7 5.75 -5.64 4.37
CA LYS A 7 6.29 -6.83 3.70
C LYS A 7 5.45 -7.09 2.45
N ALA A 8 6.08 -6.93 1.30
CA ALA A 8 5.48 -7.33 0.03
C ALA A 8 6.15 -8.62 -0.44
N SER A 9 5.35 -9.62 -0.79
CA SER A 9 5.84 -10.83 -1.41
C SER A 9 6.00 -10.57 -2.92
N GLY A 10 7.24 -10.68 -3.40
CA GLY A 10 7.55 -10.54 -4.82
C GLY A 10 6.88 -11.62 -5.68
N PRO A 11 6.89 -11.48 -7.01
CA PRO A 11 6.29 -12.44 -7.94
C PRO A 11 6.90 -13.86 -7.89
N TRP A 12 7.99 -14.05 -7.13
CA TRP A 12 8.63 -15.33 -6.85
C TRP A 12 8.62 -15.72 -5.36
N GLY A 13 7.77 -15.11 -4.55
CA GLY A 13 7.61 -15.45 -3.12
C GLY A 13 8.71 -14.92 -2.20
N GLU A 14 9.52 -13.97 -2.67
CA GLU A 14 10.51 -13.28 -1.82
C GLU A 14 9.82 -12.22 -0.95
N ASP A 15 9.97 -12.30 0.37
CA ASP A 15 9.55 -11.22 1.26
C ASP A 15 10.56 -10.08 1.20
N LYS A 16 10.12 -8.90 0.75
CA LYS A 16 10.95 -7.70 0.71
C LYS A 16 10.39 -6.62 1.61
N ASP A 17 11.30 -5.97 2.34
CA ASP A 17 10.98 -4.76 3.07
C ASP A 17 10.73 -3.63 2.08
N MET A 18 9.49 -3.15 2.05
CA MET A 18 9.07 -2.05 1.18
C MET A 18 8.51 -0.90 2.01
N TRP A 19 8.62 0.30 1.43
CA TRP A 19 8.07 1.52 1.99
C TRP A 19 6.96 2.03 1.07
N VAL A 20 5.92 2.62 1.66
CA VAL A 20 4.97 3.43 0.87
C VAL A 20 5.68 4.70 0.45
N ARG A 21 5.85 4.88 -0.86
CA ARG A 21 6.39 6.11 -1.44
C ARG A 21 5.29 7.14 -1.66
N SER A 22 4.15 6.69 -2.16
CA SER A 22 2.97 7.54 -2.35
C SER A 22 1.69 6.72 -2.24
N LEU A 23 0.66 7.34 -1.70
CA LEU A 23 -0.70 6.83 -1.66
C LEU A 23 -1.61 7.91 -2.23
N ARG A 24 -2.41 7.57 -3.24
CA ARG A 24 -3.32 8.51 -3.88
C ARG A 24 -4.73 7.94 -3.87
N LEU A 25 -5.69 8.70 -3.35
CA LEU A 25 -7.10 8.36 -3.47
C LEU A 25 -7.54 8.53 -4.93
N VAL A 26 -8.09 7.47 -5.52
CA VAL A 26 -8.60 7.45 -6.89
C VAL A 26 -10.09 7.71 -6.90
N SER A 27 -10.85 6.99 -6.08
CA SER A 27 -12.30 7.17 -5.95
C SER A 27 -12.80 6.73 -4.59
N VAL A 28 -13.95 7.27 -4.20
CA VAL A 28 -14.74 6.79 -3.07
C VAL A 28 -16.02 6.19 -3.65
N ILE A 29 -16.26 4.92 -3.37
CA ILE A 29 -17.48 4.21 -3.75
C ILE A 29 -18.35 4.20 -2.50
N GLN A 30 -19.46 4.93 -2.55
CA GLN A 30 -20.41 5.00 -1.44
C GLN A 30 -21.75 4.47 -1.92
N GLU A 31 -22.10 3.28 -1.44
CA GLU A 31 -23.42 2.69 -1.62
C GLU A 31 -24.30 2.99 -0.41
N SER A 32 -25.60 3.19 -0.65
CA SER A 32 -26.57 3.44 0.42
C SER A 32 -26.55 2.27 1.41
N ASP A 33 -26.51 2.59 2.70
CA ASP A 33 -26.50 1.64 3.82
C ASP A 33 -25.23 0.78 3.98
N LEU A 34 -24.15 1.08 3.23
CA LEU A 34 -22.83 0.45 3.37
C LEU A 34 -21.75 1.45 3.82
N GLU A 35 -20.66 0.92 4.37
CA GLU A 35 -19.47 1.70 4.63
C GLU A 35 -18.79 2.14 3.31
N PRO A 36 -18.19 3.34 3.27
CA PRO A 36 -17.53 3.83 2.07
C PRO A 36 -16.30 2.97 1.73
N GLU A 37 -16.20 2.55 0.48
CA GLU A 37 -15.04 1.85 -0.05
C GLU A 37 -14.09 2.86 -0.73
N TYR A 38 -12.79 2.77 -0.43
CA TYR A 38 -11.77 3.67 -0.94
C TYR A 38 -10.88 2.95 -1.95
N LEU A 39 -10.98 3.35 -3.22
CA LEU A 39 -10.05 2.90 -4.23
C LEU A 39 -8.80 3.78 -4.18
N VAL A 40 -7.65 3.19 -3.92
CA VAL A 40 -6.37 3.90 -3.78
C VAL A 40 -5.31 3.35 -4.73
N GLU A 41 -4.50 4.23 -5.27
CA GLU A 41 -3.27 3.92 -6.00
C GLU A 41 -2.09 3.99 -5.03
N LEU A 42 -1.29 2.92 -4.99
CA LEU A 42 -0.15 2.77 -4.09
C LEU A 42 1.13 2.62 -4.90
N ALA A 43 2.14 3.45 -4.59
CA ALA A 43 3.50 3.26 -5.07
C ALA A 43 4.39 2.77 -3.94
N LEU A 44 5.01 1.61 -4.14
CA LEU A 44 5.95 0.99 -3.21
C LEU A 44 7.39 1.20 -3.68
N GLN A 45 8.30 1.37 -2.73
CA GLN A 45 9.74 1.43 -3.01
C GLN A 45 10.48 0.41 -2.14
N GLU A 46 11.39 -0.34 -2.76
CA GLU A 46 12.25 -1.30 -2.05
C GLU A 46 13.21 -0.59 -1.10
N ARG A 47 13.34 -1.13 0.10
CA ARG A 47 14.35 -0.71 1.07
C ARG A 47 15.73 -1.22 0.65
N LYS A 48 16.54 -0.39 -0.01
CA LYS A 48 17.98 -0.66 -0.12
C LYS A 48 18.67 -0.12 1.13
N VAL A 49 19.01 -1.00 2.07
CA VAL A 49 19.95 -0.68 3.15
C VAL A 49 21.34 -0.95 2.61
N SER A 50 22.14 0.10 2.44
CA SER A 50 23.58 0.03 2.12
C SER A 50 24.40 -0.24 3.37
#